data_AF-X1J8F4-F1
#
_entry.id   AF-X1J8F4-F1
#
_cell.length_a   1.000
_cell.length_b   1.000
_cell.length_c   1.000
_cell.angle_alpha   90.00
_cell.angle_beta   90.00
_cell.angle_gamma   90.00
#
_symmetry.space_group_name_H-M   'P 1'
#
loop_
_entity.id
_entity.type
_entity.pdbx_description
1 polymer ?
#
loop_
_entity_poly.entity_id
_entity_poly.type
_entity_poly.pdbx_seq_one_letter_code
_entity_poly.pdbx_strand_id
1 'polypeptide(L)'
;DVPDDVNVFDIEQGVAVGLFRRLPARSKTTIRHMDLWGSRESKYAYLQAHTHANSDLECLTPNSPFYFFVPWDETNRQEYETGWSLSRVFPMNSVGIVTARDSLSVHYSKSEVWRTVQDFSSLPTEEARQKYSLGKDVQSWKVHLAQKDLRETGLTRKLIKPILYRPFDVRFTYYTGTSGGFICRPLHRVMRHMLTGENMGLVTIRRSRDPGEWRYAFVTSMLIAGATSITSLDMNYLYPLYTYAGGNELLTKGKREANLSHEFTDYL
;
A
#
# COMPACT_ATOMS: atom_id res chain seq x y z
N ASP A 1 2.10 -24.58 -0.96
CA ASP A 1 0.71 -25.06 -1.04
C ASP A 1 0.66 -26.55 -0.76
N VAL A 2 -0.15 -26.95 0.22
CA VAL A 2 -0.48 -28.36 0.45
C VAL A 2 -1.51 -28.73 -0.63
N PRO A 3 -1.20 -29.68 -1.54
CA PRO A 3 -2.17 -30.14 -2.52
C PRO A 3 -3.46 -30.59 -1.82
N ASP A 4 -4.61 -30.24 -2.38
CA ASP A 4 -5.94 -30.67 -1.92
C ASP A 4 -6.41 -30.12 -0.57
N ASP A 5 -5.83 -29.02 -0.08
CA ASP A 5 -6.36 -28.32 1.09
C ASP A 5 -7.68 -27.60 0.78
N VAL A 6 -8.73 -27.91 1.55
CA VAL A 6 -10.06 -27.32 1.37
C VAL A 6 -10.51 -26.60 2.63
N ASN A 7 -11.07 -25.41 2.46
CA ASN A 7 -11.62 -24.63 3.55
C ASN A 7 -12.84 -25.34 4.19
N VAL A 8 -12.95 -25.27 5.51
CA VAL A 8 -14.09 -25.80 6.26
C VAL A 8 -15.39 -25.02 6.03
N PHE A 9 -15.30 -23.80 5.49
CA PHE A 9 -16.43 -23.02 4.99
C PHE A 9 -16.31 -22.81 3.48
N ASP A 10 -17.39 -22.37 2.83
CA ASP A 10 -17.40 -22.05 1.40
C ASP A 10 -16.81 -20.65 1.13
N ILE A 11 -15.57 -20.42 1.58
CA ILE A 11 -14.82 -19.17 1.44
C ILE A 11 -13.35 -19.42 1.04
N GLU A 12 -12.69 -18.42 0.49
CA GLU A 12 -11.27 -18.50 0.08
C GLU A 12 -10.29 -18.15 1.22
N GLN A 13 -10.72 -17.37 2.21
CA GLN A 13 -9.84 -16.92 3.30
C GLN A 13 -9.59 -18.03 4.32
N GLY A 14 -8.34 -18.19 4.76
CA GLY A 14 -7.98 -19.14 5.81
C GLY A 14 -8.77 -18.97 7.12
N VAL A 15 -9.00 -20.07 7.82
CA VAL A 15 -9.79 -20.16 9.05
C VAL A 15 -8.91 -20.65 10.19
N ALA A 16 -9.04 -20.05 11.37
CA ALA A 16 -8.36 -20.48 12.58
C ALA A 16 -9.33 -20.58 13.76
N VAL A 17 -9.08 -21.54 14.66
CA VAL A 17 -9.80 -21.70 15.93
C VAL A 17 -8.92 -21.20 17.07
N GLY A 18 -9.36 -20.15 17.76
CA GLY A 18 -8.65 -19.58 18.91
C GLY A 18 -9.31 -19.93 20.23
N LEU A 19 -8.60 -20.63 21.12
CA LEU A 19 -9.05 -20.92 22.48
C LEU A 19 -8.24 -20.09 23.47
N PHE A 20 -8.90 -19.13 24.13
CA PHE A 20 -8.25 -18.19 25.04
C PHE A 20 -8.75 -18.36 26.47
N ARG A 21 -7.84 -18.61 27.40
CA ARG A 21 -8.13 -18.67 28.84
C ARG A 21 -7.45 -17.51 29.56
N ARG A 22 -8.25 -16.64 30.18
CA ARG A 22 -7.73 -15.59 31.06
C ARG A 22 -7.30 -16.21 32.39
N LEU A 23 -6.05 -15.99 32.76
CA LEU A 23 -5.48 -16.43 34.04
C LEU A 23 -5.32 -15.24 34.99
N PRO A 24 -5.25 -15.47 36.32
CA PRO A 24 -4.88 -14.44 37.28
C PRO A 24 -3.52 -13.80 36.94
N ALA A 25 -3.33 -12.54 37.33
CA ALA A 25 -2.09 -11.79 37.09
C ALA A 25 -0.86 -12.57 37.62
N ARG A 26 0.25 -12.55 36.86
CA ARG A 26 1.52 -13.27 37.11
C ARG A 26 1.51 -14.79 36.85
N SER A 27 0.45 -15.35 36.29
CA SER A 27 0.48 -16.75 35.82
C SER A 27 1.39 -16.91 34.60
N LYS A 28 2.07 -18.05 34.46
CA LYS A 28 2.86 -18.37 33.27
C LYS A 28 1.94 -18.53 32.06
N THR A 29 2.12 -17.69 31.05
CA THR A 29 1.40 -17.80 29.77
C THR A 29 2.02 -18.91 28.94
N THR A 30 1.18 -19.78 28.37
CA THR A 30 1.60 -20.80 27.41
C THR A 30 0.80 -20.61 26.14
N ILE A 31 1.47 -20.58 25.00
CA ILE A 31 0.85 -20.43 23.68
C ILE A 31 1.16 -21.69 22.90
N ARG A 32 0.14 -22.23 22.25
CA ARG A 32 0.18 -23.51 21.57
C ARG A 32 -0.48 -23.37 20.21
N HIS A 33 0.10 -24.00 19.21
CA HIS A 33 -0.30 -23.88 17.81
C HIS A 33 -0.21 -25.22 17.10
N MET A 34 -1.06 -25.40 16.09
CA MET A 34 -0.99 -26.50 15.15
C MET A 34 -1.71 -26.07 13.88
N ASP A 35 -1.15 -26.43 12.74
CA ASP A 35 -1.84 -26.31 11.46
C ASP A 35 -2.65 -27.58 11.16
N LEU A 36 -3.82 -27.41 10.56
CA LEU A 36 -4.66 -28.52 10.13
C LEU A 36 -4.99 -28.37 8.64
N TRP A 37 -4.33 -29.19 7.82
CA TRP A 37 -4.47 -29.20 6.36
C TRP A 37 -5.19 -30.48 5.88
N GLY A 38 -5.79 -30.43 4.70
CA GLY A 38 -6.46 -31.57 4.03
C GLY A 38 -7.89 -31.28 3.58
N SER A 39 -8.63 -32.34 3.24
CA SER A 39 -10.03 -32.23 2.82
C SER A 39 -10.93 -31.76 3.96
N ARG A 40 -12.07 -31.16 3.64
CA ARG A 40 -13.07 -30.71 4.61
C ARG A 40 -13.52 -31.84 5.55
N GLU A 41 -13.76 -33.03 5.02
CA GLU A 41 -14.20 -34.22 5.75
C GLU A 41 -13.11 -34.68 6.74
N SER A 42 -11.84 -34.69 6.30
CA SER A 42 -10.72 -35.08 7.16
C SER A 42 -10.54 -34.11 8.34
N LYS A 43 -10.69 -32.80 8.09
CA LYS A 43 -10.62 -31.76 9.11
C LYS A 43 -11.76 -31.92 10.13
N TYR A 44 -12.99 -32.16 9.68
CA TYR A 44 -14.11 -32.39 10.60
C TYR A 44 -13.94 -33.66 11.43
N ALA A 45 -13.52 -34.77 10.82
CA ALA A 45 -13.25 -36.01 11.54
C ALA A 45 -12.17 -35.80 12.62
N TYR A 46 -11.09 -35.08 12.28
CA TYR A 46 -10.05 -34.74 13.24
C TYR A 46 -10.60 -33.90 14.40
N LEU A 47 -11.33 -32.82 14.12
CA LEU A 47 -11.89 -31.91 15.11
C LEU A 47 -12.97 -32.56 16.00
N GLN A 48 -13.66 -33.61 15.52
CA GLN A 48 -14.60 -34.39 16.33
C GLN A 48 -13.89 -35.37 17.27
N ALA A 49 -12.78 -35.97 16.83
CA ALA A 49 -12.03 -36.96 17.60
C ALA A 49 -11.01 -36.35 18.59
N HIS A 50 -10.58 -35.11 18.35
CA HIS A 50 -9.52 -34.44 19.13
C HIS A 50 -10.03 -33.21 19.86
N THR A 51 -9.35 -32.90 20.95
CA THR A 51 -9.52 -31.75 21.83
C THR A 51 -8.15 -31.10 22.05
N HIS A 52 -8.12 -29.94 22.70
CA HIS A 52 -6.87 -29.29 23.08
C HIS A 52 -5.96 -30.14 23.99
N ALA A 53 -6.48 -31.18 24.64
CA ALA A 53 -5.72 -32.03 25.57
C ALA A 53 -5.00 -33.20 24.89
N ASN A 54 -5.48 -33.65 23.72
CA ASN A 54 -4.96 -34.80 22.98
C ASN A 54 -4.57 -34.46 21.53
N SER A 55 -4.48 -33.18 21.19
CA SER A 55 -3.92 -32.71 19.91
C SER A 55 -2.42 -32.46 20.04
N ASP A 56 -1.67 -32.74 18.98
CA ASP A 56 -0.22 -32.48 18.90
C ASP A 56 0.06 -31.00 18.66
N LEU A 57 -0.10 -30.21 19.72
CA LEU A 57 0.13 -28.77 19.70
C LEU A 57 1.60 -28.44 19.99
N GLU A 58 2.23 -27.69 19.09
CA GLU A 58 3.56 -27.12 19.30
C GLU A 58 3.49 -25.94 20.26
N CYS A 59 4.43 -25.85 21.21
CA CYS A 59 4.56 -24.68 22.08
C CYS A 59 5.28 -23.54 21.33
N LEU A 60 4.64 -22.38 21.27
CA LEU A 60 5.24 -21.17 20.72
C LEU A 60 5.81 -20.28 21.83
N THR A 61 6.85 -19.51 21.48
CA THR A 61 7.39 -18.43 22.30
C THR A 61 7.28 -17.08 21.58
N PRO A 62 6.07 -16.50 21.48
CA PRO A 62 5.89 -15.21 20.83
C PRO A 62 6.69 -14.13 21.55
N ASN A 63 7.40 -13.30 20.79
CA ASN A 63 8.33 -12.33 21.31
C ASN A 63 8.11 -10.94 20.68
N SER A 64 8.67 -9.92 21.32
CA SER A 64 8.60 -8.54 20.83
C SER A 64 9.32 -8.41 19.48
N PRO A 65 8.88 -7.53 18.56
CA PRO A 65 7.71 -6.65 18.69
C PRO A 65 6.41 -7.25 18.15
N PHE A 66 6.47 -8.39 17.44
CA PHE A 66 5.36 -8.86 16.62
C PHE A 66 4.44 -9.87 17.32
N TYR A 67 4.97 -10.64 18.28
CA TYR A 67 4.24 -11.66 19.02
C TYR A 67 3.44 -12.62 18.11
N PHE A 68 4.10 -13.19 17.08
CA PHE A 68 3.44 -14.11 16.14
C PHE A 68 2.89 -15.35 16.84
N PHE A 69 1.64 -15.71 16.52
CA PHE A 69 0.97 -16.93 17.01
C PHE A 69 1.04 -18.07 16.00
N VAL A 70 2.11 -18.07 15.20
CA VAL A 70 2.46 -19.11 14.25
C VAL A 70 3.96 -19.39 14.40
N PRO A 71 4.44 -20.59 14.04
CA PRO A 71 5.86 -20.86 13.93
C PRO A 71 6.50 -19.82 13.01
N TRP A 72 7.61 -19.23 13.45
CA TRP A 72 8.33 -18.22 12.70
C TRP A 72 9.81 -18.58 12.72
N ASP A 73 10.41 -18.67 11.53
CA ASP A 73 11.84 -18.92 11.41
C ASP A 73 12.62 -17.66 11.81
N GLU A 74 13.37 -17.76 12.90
CA GLU A 74 14.20 -16.68 13.45
C GLU A 74 15.69 -16.83 13.13
N THR A 75 16.09 -17.80 12.30
CA THR A 75 17.49 -18.14 12.05
C THR A 75 18.35 -16.92 11.70
N ASN A 76 17.85 -16.03 10.85
CA ASN A 76 18.56 -14.82 10.40
C ASN A 76 18.05 -13.53 11.06
N ARG A 77 17.28 -13.63 12.13
CA ARG A 77 16.62 -12.48 12.73
C ARG A 77 17.62 -11.48 13.32
N GLN A 78 18.62 -11.95 14.04
CA GLN A 78 19.62 -11.08 14.66
C GLN A 78 20.36 -10.26 13.62
N GLU A 79 20.80 -10.90 12.52
CA GLU A 79 21.44 -10.21 11.40
C GLU A 79 20.49 -9.18 10.77
N TYR A 80 19.25 -9.58 10.45
CA TYR A 80 18.25 -8.69 9.87
C TYR A 80 17.96 -7.46 10.75
N GLU A 81 17.86 -7.64 12.06
CA GLU A 81 17.60 -6.55 13.01
C GLU A 81 18.79 -5.59 13.19
N THR A 82 20.00 -5.96 12.75
CA THR A 82 21.12 -5.01 12.63
C THR A 82 20.95 -4.03 11.46
N GLY A 83 20.12 -4.37 10.48
CA GLY A 83 19.86 -3.56 9.30
C GLY A 83 19.05 -2.30 9.59
N TRP A 84 19.25 -1.27 8.77
CA TRP A 84 18.47 -0.04 8.85
C TRP A 84 17.07 -0.20 8.28
N SER A 85 16.06 0.11 9.08
CA SER A 85 14.69 0.26 8.60
C SER A 85 14.60 1.44 7.63
N LEU A 86 14.11 1.23 6.41
CA LEU A 86 13.94 2.31 5.42
C LEU A 86 13.05 3.45 5.92
N SER A 87 12.03 3.17 6.75
CA SER A 87 11.22 4.23 7.37
C SER A 87 11.95 5.03 8.45
N ARG A 88 13.03 4.48 9.02
CA ARG A 88 13.94 5.22 9.92
C ARG A 88 14.98 6.00 9.13
N VAL A 89 15.48 5.46 8.02
CA VAL A 89 16.39 6.16 7.11
C VAL A 89 15.71 7.36 6.48
N PHE A 90 14.49 7.20 5.97
CA PHE A 90 13.72 8.21 5.24
C PHE A 90 12.43 8.59 5.99
N PRO A 91 12.44 9.64 6.84
CA PRO A 91 11.28 10.02 7.64
C PRO A 91 10.06 10.44 6.81
N MET A 92 10.28 11.05 5.64
CA MET A 92 9.21 11.38 4.70
C MET A 92 8.99 10.24 3.71
N ASN A 93 7.95 9.45 3.90
CA ASN A 93 7.58 8.35 3.00
C ASN A 93 6.07 8.10 3.02
N SER A 94 5.56 7.49 1.96
CA SER A 94 4.17 7.04 1.89
C SER A 94 4.00 6.00 0.80
N VAL A 95 2.83 5.37 0.76
CA VAL A 95 2.41 4.60 -0.41
C VAL A 95 2.27 5.51 -1.63
N GLY A 96 2.24 4.90 -2.82
CA GLY A 96 1.94 5.60 -4.06
C GLY A 96 0.49 6.10 -4.17
N ILE A 97 0.22 6.81 -5.25
CA ILE A 97 -1.10 7.36 -5.60
C ILE A 97 -2.13 6.24 -5.71
N VAL A 98 -3.30 6.43 -5.09
CA VAL A 98 -4.46 5.55 -5.26
C VAL A 98 -5.55 6.33 -5.95
N THR A 99 -5.77 6.04 -7.22
CA THR A 99 -6.79 6.72 -8.02
C THR A 99 -8.20 6.20 -7.71
N ALA A 100 -8.32 4.90 -7.40
CA ALA A 100 -9.55 4.10 -7.38
C ALA A 100 -10.33 4.06 -8.71
N ARG A 101 -9.95 4.85 -9.72
CA ARG A 101 -10.62 5.01 -11.03
C ARG A 101 -9.54 5.25 -12.10
N ASP A 102 -8.70 4.25 -12.33
CA ASP A 102 -7.54 4.37 -13.23
C ASP A 102 -7.96 4.76 -14.65
N SER A 103 -9.02 4.16 -15.18
CA SER A 103 -9.53 4.47 -16.53
C SER A 103 -9.94 5.94 -16.73
N LEU A 104 -10.35 6.62 -15.66
CA LEU A 104 -10.65 8.04 -15.67
C LEU A 104 -9.38 8.90 -15.57
N SER A 105 -8.43 8.49 -14.74
CA SER A 105 -7.40 9.38 -14.20
C SER A 105 -5.98 9.14 -14.73
N VAL A 106 -5.72 8.00 -15.38
CA VAL A 106 -4.39 7.62 -15.87
C VAL A 106 -4.48 7.24 -17.35
N HIS A 107 -3.73 7.95 -18.19
CA HIS A 107 -3.76 7.80 -19.65
C HIS A 107 -2.36 7.69 -20.24
N TYR A 108 -2.23 7.17 -21.47
CA TYR A 108 -0.94 7.00 -22.13
C TYR A 108 -0.31 8.33 -22.57
N SER A 109 -1.13 9.34 -22.84
CA SER A 109 -0.66 10.63 -23.34
C SER A 109 -1.22 11.82 -22.55
N LYS A 110 -0.46 12.92 -22.56
CA LYS A 110 -0.88 14.20 -21.96
C LYS A 110 -2.17 14.74 -22.61
N SER A 111 -2.35 14.52 -23.91
CA SER A 111 -3.53 14.98 -24.66
C SER A 111 -4.79 14.24 -24.25
N GLU A 112 -4.71 12.94 -23.99
CA GLU A 112 -5.82 12.15 -23.45
C GLU A 112 -6.22 12.63 -22.06
N VAL A 113 -5.26 12.78 -21.13
CA VAL A 113 -5.53 13.35 -19.80
C VAL A 113 -6.25 14.69 -19.92
N TRP A 114 -5.74 15.58 -20.78
CA TRP A 114 -6.31 16.90 -20.95
C TRP A 114 -7.74 16.86 -21.47
N ARG A 115 -8.01 16.04 -22.50
CA ARG A 115 -9.36 15.87 -23.07
C ARG A 115 -10.32 15.32 -22.01
N THR A 116 -9.91 14.27 -21.30
CA THR A 116 -10.72 13.65 -20.25
C THR A 116 -11.04 14.63 -19.13
N VAL A 117 -10.06 15.41 -18.66
CA VAL A 117 -10.27 16.39 -17.59
C VAL A 117 -11.23 17.50 -18.02
N GLN A 118 -11.07 18.05 -19.23
CA GLN A 118 -11.99 19.07 -19.75
C GLN A 118 -13.42 18.54 -19.85
N ASP A 119 -13.59 17.40 -20.52
CA ASP A 119 -14.87 16.76 -20.74
C ASP A 119 -15.54 16.38 -19.41
N PHE A 120 -14.85 15.65 -18.54
CA PHE A 120 -15.35 15.22 -17.24
C PHE A 120 -15.76 16.40 -16.35
N SER A 121 -15.02 17.51 -16.37
CA SER A 121 -15.34 18.69 -15.56
C SER A 121 -16.59 19.45 -16.03
N SER A 122 -16.91 19.36 -17.33
CA SER A 122 -18.04 20.06 -17.96
C SER A 122 -19.36 19.29 -17.93
N LEU A 123 -19.30 17.97 -17.84
CA LEU A 123 -20.50 17.13 -17.87
C LEU A 123 -21.30 17.23 -16.55
N PRO A 124 -22.63 17.11 -16.60
CA PRO A 124 -23.43 16.85 -15.40
C PRO A 124 -22.97 15.58 -14.68
N THR A 125 -23.08 15.55 -13.35
CA THR A 125 -22.56 14.46 -12.50
C THR A 125 -22.97 13.07 -12.98
N GLU A 126 -24.25 12.86 -13.33
CA GLU A 126 -24.76 11.54 -13.71
C GLU A 126 -24.42 11.17 -15.16
N GLU A 127 -24.32 12.14 -16.07
CA GLU A 127 -23.81 11.89 -17.42
C GLU A 127 -22.32 11.52 -17.39
N ALA A 128 -21.53 12.22 -16.57
CA ALA A 128 -20.13 11.87 -16.33
C ALA A 128 -20.01 10.47 -15.70
N ARG A 129 -20.89 10.13 -14.75
CA ARG A 129 -20.94 8.81 -14.14
C ARG A 129 -21.15 7.71 -15.17
N GLN A 130 -22.14 7.87 -16.05
CA GLN A 130 -22.45 6.90 -17.10
C GLN A 130 -21.32 6.82 -18.14
N LYS A 131 -20.88 7.96 -18.68
CA LYS A 131 -19.85 8.03 -19.72
C LYS A 131 -18.54 7.35 -19.32
N TYR A 132 -18.10 7.58 -18.08
CA TYR A 132 -16.85 7.02 -17.56
C TYR A 132 -17.06 5.71 -16.78
N SER A 133 -18.26 5.12 -16.84
CA SER A 133 -18.62 3.88 -16.14
C SER A 133 -18.24 3.91 -14.65
N LEU A 134 -18.47 5.06 -14.02
CA LEU A 134 -18.16 5.27 -12.62
C LEU A 134 -19.28 4.63 -11.80
N GLY A 135 -18.94 3.67 -10.94
CA GLY A 135 -19.92 3.04 -10.05
C GLY A 135 -20.56 4.04 -9.07
N LYS A 136 -21.34 3.53 -8.11
CA LYS A 136 -21.92 4.35 -7.06
C LYS A 136 -20.83 5.10 -6.26
N ASP A 137 -21.19 6.28 -5.78
CA ASP A 137 -20.33 7.06 -4.90
C ASP A 137 -20.00 6.26 -3.63
N VAL A 138 -18.78 6.42 -3.15
CA VAL A 138 -18.28 5.80 -1.92
C VAL A 138 -17.83 6.89 -0.95
N GLN A 139 -17.60 6.51 0.31
CA GLN A 139 -17.19 7.49 1.33
C GLN A 139 -15.95 8.29 0.92
N SER A 140 -14.97 7.61 0.30
CA SER A 140 -13.67 8.18 -0.07
C SER A 140 -13.67 8.96 -1.39
N TRP A 141 -14.68 8.81 -2.25
CA TRP A 141 -14.69 9.41 -3.57
C TRP A 141 -16.10 9.56 -4.13
N LYS A 142 -16.41 10.77 -4.62
CA LYS A 142 -17.71 11.13 -5.20
C LYS A 142 -17.51 11.92 -6.49
N VAL A 143 -18.31 11.63 -7.52
CA VAL A 143 -18.17 12.26 -8.85
C VAL A 143 -18.21 13.78 -8.75
N HIS A 144 -19.20 14.33 -8.04
CA HIS A 144 -19.37 15.78 -7.93
C HIS A 144 -18.19 16.47 -7.20
N LEU A 145 -17.55 15.79 -6.24
CA LEU A 145 -16.37 16.32 -5.53
C LEU A 145 -15.13 16.29 -6.43
N ALA A 146 -14.97 15.23 -7.22
CA ALA A 146 -13.90 15.15 -8.21
C ALA A 146 -14.02 16.25 -9.28
N GLN A 147 -15.23 16.51 -9.78
CA GLN A 147 -15.46 17.61 -10.71
C GLN A 147 -15.28 18.98 -10.03
N LYS A 148 -15.68 19.13 -8.76
CA LYS A 148 -15.47 20.36 -7.98
C LYS A 148 -13.99 20.67 -7.84
N ASP A 149 -13.16 19.70 -7.48
CA ASP A 149 -11.70 19.83 -7.41
C ASP A 149 -11.10 20.37 -8.72
N LEU A 150 -11.51 19.79 -9.86
CA LEU A 150 -11.05 20.26 -11.17
C LEU A 150 -11.46 21.70 -11.50
N ARG A 151 -12.68 22.11 -11.12
CA ARG A 151 -13.17 23.46 -11.36
C ARG A 151 -12.47 24.48 -10.46
N GLU A 152 -12.33 24.19 -9.17
CA GLU A 152 -11.74 25.10 -8.19
C GLU A 152 -10.22 25.28 -8.41
N THR A 153 -9.54 24.26 -8.92
CA THR A 153 -8.09 24.36 -9.23
C THR A 153 -7.76 25.16 -10.49
N GLY A 154 -8.76 25.55 -11.30
CA GLY A 154 -8.54 26.35 -12.50
C GLY A 154 -7.73 25.59 -13.56
N LEU A 155 -8.39 24.66 -14.25
CA LEU A 155 -7.81 23.73 -15.22
C LEU A 155 -6.57 24.25 -15.95
N THR A 156 -5.43 23.61 -15.72
CA THR A 156 -4.15 23.99 -16.33
C THR A 156 -3.32 22.77 -16.69
N ARG A 157 -2.70 22.81 -17.88
CA ARG A 157 -1.82 21.73 -18.36
C ARG A 157 -0.60 21.51 -17.46
N LYS A 158 -0.23 22.49 -16.60
CA LYS A 158 0.86 22.36 -15.64
C LYS A 158 0.63 21.25 -14.61
N LEU A 159 -0.63 20.87 -14.35
CA LEU A 159 -1.02 19.80 -13.43
C LEU A 159 -1.01 18.41 -14.08
N ILE A 160 -0.76 18.31 -15.39
CA ILE A 160 -0.54 17.02 -16.06
C ILE A 160 0.87 16.55 -15.73
N LYS A 161 0.99 15.46 -14.96
CA LYS A 161 2.26 14.93 -14.46
C LYS A 161 2.48 13.49 -14.93
N PRO A 162 3.73 13.09 -15.19
CA PRO A 162 4.05 11.69 -15.43
C PRO A 162 3.88 10.89 -14.13
N ILE A 163 3.42 9.66 -14.27
CA ILE A 163 3.28 8.69 -13.19
C ILE A 163 3.86 7.35 -13.65
N LEU A 164 4.77 6.79 -12.86
CA LEU A 164 5.20 5.40 -13.01
C LEU A 164 4.01 4.52 -12.64
N TYR A 165 3.32 3.99 -13.65
CA TYR A 165 2.11 3.20 -13.44
C TYR A 165 2.45 1.73 -13.22
N ARG A 166 3.42 1.19 -13.97
CA ARG A 166 4.03 -0.14 -13.79
C ARG A 166 5.53 -0.08 -14.09
N PRO A 167 6.33 -1.15 -13.86
CA PRO A 167 7.74 -1.15 -14.20
C PRO A 167 7.93 -0.74 -15.66
N PHE A 168 8.66 0.36 -15.88
CA PHE A 168 8.93 0.92 -17.21
C PHE A 168 7.70 1.37 -18.03
N ASP A 169 6.49 1.35 -17.45
CA ASP A 169 5.24 1.87 -18.04
C ASP A 169 4.93 3.24 -17.41
N VAL A 170 5.43 4.29 -18.06
CA VAL A 170 5.18 5.67 -17.67
C VAL A 170 3.93 6.18 -18.37
N ARG A 171 2.98 6.65 -17.58
CA ARG A 171 1.71 7.23 -18.03
C ARG A 171 1.58 8.66 -17.54
N PHE A 172 0.44 9.28 -17.79
CA PHE A 172 0.14 10.63 -17.35
C PHE A 172 -1.15 10.67 -16.52
N THR A 173 -1.16 11.56 -15.54
CA THR A 173 -2.34 11.85 -14.71
C THR A 173 -2.48 13.36 -14.49
N TYR A 174 -3.65 13.79 -14.02
CA TYR A 174 -3.90 15.18 -13.63
C TYR A 174 -3.86 15.30 -12.10
N TYR A 175 -2.78 15.88 -11.58
CA TYR A 175 -2.47 15.87 -10.16
C TYR A 175 -2.77 17.22 -9.50
N THR A 176 -3.85 17.29 -8.73
CA THR A 176 -4.25 18.49 -7.96
C THR A 176 -3.68 18.49 -6.53
N GLY A 177 -3.41 17.31 -5.96
CA GLY A 177 -3.05 17.15 -4.54
C GLY A 177 -4.26 17.05 -3.60
N THR A 178 -5.48 17.22 -4.10
CA THR A 178 -6.73 17.19 -3.31
C THR A 178 -7.19 15.77 -3.04
N SER A 179 -7.29 15.37 -1.77
CA SER A 179 -7.83 14.05 -1.39
C SER A 179 -9.34 13.99 -1.62
N GLY A 180 -9.82 12.91 -2.22
CA GLY A 180 -11.22 12.78 -2.63
C GLY A 180 -11.62 13.67 -3.82
N GLY A 181 -10.64 14.30 -4.47
CA GLY A 181 -10.81 15.09 -5.70
C GLY A 181 -10.74 14.23 -6.95
N PHE A 182 -10.14 14.73 -8.03
CA PHE A 182 -9.97 13.95 -9.27
C PHE A 182 -9.24 12.62 -9.03
N ILE A 183 -8.26 12.64 -8.11
CA ILE A 183 -7.58 11.46 -7.58
C ILE A 183 -8.11 11.18 -6.17
N CYS A 184 -8.50 9.93 -5.91
CA CYS A 184 -9.04 9.52 -4.60
C CYS A 184 -8.06 9.76 -3.45
N ARG A 185 -6.83 9.25 -3.54
CA ARG A 185 -5.74 9.54 -2.60
C ARG A 185 -4.52 9.97 -3.40
N PRO A 186 -4.20 11.28 -3.42
CA PRO A 186 -3.02 11.80 -4.12
C PRO A 186 -1.75 11.71 -3.28
N LEU A 187 -1.85 11.47 -1.97
CA LEU A 187 -0.71 11.37 -1.04
C LEU A 187 0.19 12.61 -1.10
N HIS A 188 -0.46 13.78 -1.16
CA HIS A 188 0.17 15.09 -1.37
C HIS A 188 1.36 15.36 -0.46
N ARG A 189 1.27 14.95 0.82
CA ARG A 189 2.35 15.10 1.80
C ARG A 189 3.72 14.62 1.28
N VAL A 190 3.76 13.55 0.49
CA VAL A 190 5.01 12.97 -0.03
C VAL A 190 5.18 13.25 -1.52
N MET A 191 4.12 13.05 -2.31
CA MET A 191 4.18 13.20 -3.77
C MET A 191 4.57 14.61 -4.23
N ARG A 192 4.23 15.65 -3.44
CA ARG A 192 4.65 17.02 -3.73
C ARG A 192 6.17 17.15 -3.89
N HIS A 193 6.95 16.39 -3.13
CA HIS A 193 8.42 16.47 -3.19
C HIS A 193 8.99 15.93 -4.50
N MET A 194 8.22 15.11 -5.24
CA MET A 194 8.57 14.65 -6.58
C MET A 194 8.14 15.66 -7.68
N LEU A 195 7.37 16.69 -7.33
CA LEU A 195 6.81 17.67 -8.27
C LEU A 195 7.44 19.06 -8.16
N THR A 196 7.92 19.43 -6.97
CA THR A 196 8.46 20.77 -6.69
C THR A 196 9.80 21.04 -7.39
N GLY A 197 10.66 20.03 -7.49
CA GLY A 197 11.98 20.15 -8.10
C GLY A 197 12.58 18.80 -8.49
N GLU A 198 13.84 18.80 -8.90
CA GLU A 198 14.57 17.58 -9.24
C GLU A 198 14.75 16.68 -8.03
N ASN A 199 14.14 15.49 -8.10
CA ASN A 199 14.19 14.52 -7.03
C ASN A 199 14.28 13.10 -7.60
N MET A 200 14.80 12.19 -6.78
CA MET A 200 14.73 10.76 -7.01
C MET A 200 14.06 10.12 -5.81
N GLY A 201 13.35 9.02 -6.01
CA GLY A 201 12.76 8.26 -4.92
C GLY A 201 13.04 6.78 -5.09
N LEU A 202 13.35 6.13 -3.98
CA LEU A 202 13.37 4.68 -3.88
C LEU A 202 11.93 4.20 -3.78
N VAL A 203 11.57 3.24 -4.62
CA VAL A 203 10.29 2.55 -4.60
C VAL A 203 10.53 1.12 -4.14
N THR A 204 9.78 0.68 -3.14
CA THR A 204 9.88 -0.69 -2.63
C THR A 204 8.56 -1.14 -1.99
N ILE A 205 8.51 -2.38 -1.51
CA ILE A 205 7.37 -2.93 -0.76
C ILE A 205 7.82 -3.37 0.63
N ARG A 206 6.90 -3.35 1.59
CA ARG A 206 7.18 -3.79 2.97
C ARG A 206 7.19 -5.31 3.13
N ARG A 207 6.36 -5.99 2.36
CA ARG A 207 6.24 -7.44 2.37
C ARG A 207 5.98 -7.90 0.94
N SER A 208 6.61 -9.01 0.56
CA SER A 208 6.29 -9.72 -0.67
C SER A 208 5.25 -10.78 -0.35
N ARG A 209 4.23 -10.93 -1.20
CA ARG A 209 3.38 -12.13 -1.21
C ARG A 209 3.99 -13.28 -2.03
N ASP A 210 4.98 -12.99 -2.86
CA ASP A 210 5.77 -14.00 -3.57
C ASP A 210 6.76 -14.61 -2.55
N PRO A 211 6.70 -15.93 -2.30
CA PRO A 211 7.63 -16.62 -1.40
C PRO A 211 9.05 -16.78 -1.98
N GLY A 212 9.27 -16.40 -3.25
CA GLY A 212 10.58 -16.41 -3.87
C GLY A 212 11.53 -15.32 -3.34
N GLU A 213 12.69 -15.22 -3.99
CA GLU A 213 13.70 -14.21 -3.65
C GLU A 213 13.15 -12.78 -3.76
N TRP A 214 13.48 -11.96 -2.77
CA TRP A 214 13.05 -10.58 -2.73
C TRP A 214 13.77 -9.76 -3.80
N ARG A 215 13.00 -9.09 -4.66
CA ARG A 215 13.50 -8.37 -5.86
C ARG A 215 12.78 -7.05 -6.14
N TYR A 216 12.14 -6.48 -5.11
CA TYR A 216 11.18 -5.39 -5.26
C TYR A 216 11.80 -4.05 -4.87
N ALA A 217 12.71 -3.56 -5.72
CA ALA A 217 13.29 -2.23 -5.61
C ALA A 217 13.33 -1.54 -6.98
N PHE A 218 13.04 -0.25 -7.00
CA PHE A 218 13.13 0.58 -8.20
C PHE A 218 13.46 2.02 -7.84
N VAL A 219 14.04 2.78 -8.77
CA VAL A 219 14.31 4.20 -8.58
C VAL A 219 13.57 5.01 -9.64
N THR A 220 12.93 6.10 -9.24
CA THR A 220 12.17 6.95 -10.15
C THR A 220 12.28 8.43 -9.79
N SER A 221 12.17 9.30 -10.78
CA SER A 221 12.02 10.75 -10.60
C SER A 221 10.56 11.22 -10.72
N MET A 222 9.62 10.28 -10.84
CA MET A 222 8.21 10.56 -11.14
C MET A 222 7.30 10.24 -9.95
N LEU A 223 6.03 10.63 -10.06
CA LEU A 223 4.98 10.10 -9.20
C LEU A 223 4.88 8.58 -9.37
N ILE A 224 4.37 7.87 -8.37
CA ILE A 224 4.19 6.42 -8.44
C ILE A 224 2.74 6.03 -8.21
N ALA A 225 2.26 4.99 -8.90
CA ALA A 225 1.00 4.32 -8.60
C ALA A 225 1.17 3.38 -7.40
N GLY A 226 0.31 3.50 -6.38
CA GLY A 226 0.45 2.74 -5.14
C GLY A 226 0.28 1.25 -5.31
N ALA A 227 -0.57 0.80 -6.23
CA ALA A 227 -0.93 -0.61 -6.35
C ALA A 227 -0.12 -1.38 -7.40
N THR A 228 0.62 -0.71 -8.29
CA THR A 228 1.12 -1.35 -9.52
C THR A 228 2.53 -0.96 -9.94
N SER A 229 3.18 0.01 -9.29
CA SER A 229 4.43 0.61 -9.80
C SER A 229 5.58 -0.37 -10.00
N ILE A 230 5.82 -1.24 -9.03
CA ILE A 230 6.87 -2.27 -9.09
C ILE A 230 6.33 -3.69 -8.91
N THR A 231 5.17 -3.83 -8.28
CA THR A 231 4.38 -5.06 -8.18
C THR A 231 2.89 -4.72 -8.15
N SER A 232 2.06 -5.64 -8.65
CA SER A 232 0.60 -5.55 -8.64
C SER A 232 -0.05 -6.17 -7.39
N LEU A 233 0.71 -6.92 -6.60
CA LEU A 233 0.18 -7.69 -5.46
C LEU A 233 0.26 -6.92 -4.14
N ASP A 234 1.16 -5.96 -4.05
CA ASP A 234 1.48 -5.26 -2.81
C ASP A 234 1.53 -3.74 -3.00
N MET A 235 1.35 -3.03 -1.89
CA MET A 235 1.44 -1.57 -1.91
C MET A 235 2.89 -1.14 -2.06
N ASN A 236 3.10 -0.26 -3.03
CA ASN A 236 4.38 0.31 -3.43
C ASN A 236 4.59 1.60 -2.63
N TYR A 237 5.67 1.64 -1.86
CA TYR A 237 6.08 2.77 -1.03
C TYR A 237 7.13 3.60 -1.74
N LEU A 238 6.99 4.92 -1.66
CA LEU A 238 7.96 5.89 -2.15
C LEU A 238 8.71 6.51 -0.98
N TYR A 239 10.03 6.54 -1.13
CA TYR A 239 10.97 7.19 -0.24
C TYR A 239 11.75 8.24 -1.05
N PRO A 240 11.29 9.50 -1.13
CA PRO A 240 12.00 10.57 -1.81
C PRO A 240 13.37 10.80 -1.18
N LEU A 241 14.38 11.09 -1.99
CA LEU A 241 15.73 11.40 -1.51
C LEU A 241 15.80 12.80 -0.89
N TYR A 242 15.03 13.74 -1.43
CA TYR A 242 14.95 15.10 -0.92
C TYR A 242 13.53 15.48 -0.49
N THR A 243 13.44 16.35 0.51
CA THR A 243 12.24 17.12 0.81
C THR A 243 12.43 18.58 0.37
N TYR A 244 11.33 19.28 0.21
CA TYR A 244 11.29 20.68 -0.16
C TYR A 244 10.46 21.43 0.88
N ALA A 245 11.06 22.43 1.51
CA ALA A 245 10.36 23.37 2.37
C ALA A 245 9.36 24.21 1.57
N GLY A 246 8.32 24.73 2.22
CA GLY A 246 7.25 25.49 1.59
C GLY A 246 5.88 24.92 1.97
N GLY A 247 4.89 25.78 2.21
CA GLY A 247 3.52 25.41 2.62
C GLY A 247 2.81 24.47 1.64
N ASN A 248 1.54 24.15 1.87
CA ASN A 248 0.78 23.12 1.12
C ASN A 248 0.64 23.33 -0.41
N GLU A 249 1.23 24.38 -0.99
CA GLU A 249 1.21 24.65 -2.43
C GLU A 249 2.08 23.68 -3.24
N LEU A 250 1.54 23.23 -4.37
CA LEU A 250 2.06 22.12 -5.16
C LEU A 250 3.40 22.39 -5.86
N LEU A 251 3.69 23.66 -6.20
CA LEU A 251 4.79 24.04 -7.11
C LEU A 251 5.73 25.12 -6.54
N THR A 252 5.58 25.46 -5.26
CA THR A 252 6.39 26.50 -4.63
C THR A 252 7.72 25.90 -4.18
N LYS A 253 8.82 26.33 -4.80
CA LYS A 253 10.17 25.88 -4.47
C LYS A 253 10.66 26.56 -3.19
N GLY A 254 10.72 25.84 -2.08
CA GLY A 254 11.55 26.24 -0.95
C GLY A 254 12.87 25.48 -0.90
N LYS A 255 13.54 25.57 0.25
CA LYS A 255 14.85 24.95 0.49
C LYS A 255 14.76 23.43 0.32
N ARG A 256 15.69 22.87 -0.46
CA ARG A 256 15.87 21.42 -0.65
C ARG A 256 16.71 20.86 0.49
N GLU A 257 16.23 19.81 1.14
CA GLU A 257 16.91 19.14 2.25
C GLU A 257 16.93 17.63 2.01
N ALA A 258 17.99 16.94 2.46
CA ALA A 258 18.04 15.48 2.36
C ALA A 258 16.97 14.86 3.27
N ASN A 259 16.21 13.90 2.74
CA ASN A 259 15.25 13.13 3.51
C ASN A 259 15.94 11.96 4.23
N LEU A 260 17.04 12.24 4.90
CA LEU A 260 17.78 11.26 5.70
C LEU A 260 17.67 11.66 7.16
N SER A 261 17.39 10.70 8.04
CA SER A 261 17.38 10.97 9.47
C SER A 261 18.79 11.28 9.98
N HIS A 262 18.89 12.14 10.99
CA HIS A 262 20.16 12.45 11.64
C HIS A 262 20.89 11.20 12.12
N GLU A 263 20.14 10.27 12.72
CA GLU A 263 20.68 8.99 13.20
C GLU A 263 21.37 8.18 12.09
N PHE A 264 20.80 8.19 10.88
CA PHE A 264 21.40 7.50 9.74
C PHE A 264 22.59 8.27 9.17
N THR A 265 22.51 9.60 9.09
CA THR A 265 23.62 10.40 8.57
C THR A 265 24.84 10.42 9.48
N ASP A 266 24.64 10.33 10.80
CA ASP A 266 25.73 10.27 11.78
C ASP A 266 26.42 8.89 11.80
N TYR A 267 25.72 7.85 11.29
CA TYR A 267 26.25 6.50 11.15
C TYR A 267 27.16 6.32 9.92
N LEU A 268 26.94 7.11 8.87
CA LEU A 268 27.73 7.07 7.61
C LEU A 268 29.13 7.67 7.78
#